data_AF-A0A3S5AJ19-F1
#
_entry.id   AF-A0A3S5AJ19-F1
#
_cell.length_a   1.000
_cell.length_b   1.000
_cell.length_c   1.000
_cell.angle_alpha   90.00
_cell.angle_beta   90.00
_cell.angle_gamma   90.00
#
_symmetry.space_group_name_H-M   'P 1'
#
loop_
_entity.id
_entity.type
_entity.pdbx_description
1 polymer ?
#
loop_
_entity_poly.entity_id
_entity_poly.type
_entity_poly.pdbx_seq_one_letter_code
_entity_poly.pdbx_strand_id
1 'polypeptide(L)'
;MARGTLNRIAEPQNYIPVFLNFSAQTNSNRTQEMIEAKLEKKKKGVLGAPANKRIVLFVDDLNMPRMDTYGSQPPIELLRQIQDFSGLYDRDKLTWIQLRDMTLSAACGPPGGGRNPITPRMLRHFAVFAIPAP
;
A
#
# COMPACT_ATOMS: atom_id res chain seq x y z
N MET A 1 -14.59 7.99 6.60
CA MET A 1 -14.92 7.03 7.68
C MET A 1 -13.72 6.18 8.10
N ALA A 2 -13.03 5.48 7.18
CA ALA A 2 -11.85 4.66 7.50
C ALA A 2 -10.71 5.45 8.16
N ARG A 3 -10.35 6.63 7.61
CA ARG A 3 -9.32 7.52 8.19
C ARG A 3 -9.58 7.87 9.65
N GLY A 4 -10.81 8.28 9.98
CA GLY A 4 -11.19 8.64 11.35
C GLY A 4 -11.09 7.46 12.32
N THR A 5 -11.52 6.27 11.89
CA THR A 5 -11.41 5.05 12.70
C THR A 5 -9.95 4.67 12.92
N LEU A 6 -9.13 4.70 11.86
CA LEU A 6 -7.71 4.38 11.95
C LEU A 6 -6.93 5.39 12.79
N ASN A 7 -7.31 6.66 12.82
CA ASN A 7 -6.68 7.61 13.74
C ASN A 7 -7.11 7.36 15.20
N ARG A 8 -8.40 7.05 15.43
CA ARG A 8 -8.94 6.81 16.77
C ARG A 8 -8.31 5.61 17.47
N ILE A 9 -8.04 4.53 16.73
CA ILE A 9 -7.51 3.30 17.33
C ILE A 9 -5.96 3.22 17.24
N ALA A 10 -5.29 4.22 16.66
CA ALA A 10 -3.83 4.27 16.49
C ALA A 10 -3.06 4.21 17.81
N GLU A 11 -3.38 5.09 18.76
CA GLU A 11 -2.74 5.12 20.07
C GLU A 11 -2.98 3.84 20.88
N PRO A 12 -4.22 3.37 21.11
CA PRO A 12 -4.47 2.20 21.95
C PRO A 12 -3.91 0.89 21.36
N GLN A 13 -3.77 0.80 20.03
CA GLN A 13 -3.23 -0.38 19.35
C GLN A 13 -1.77 -0.19 18.91
N ASN A 14 -1.14 0.90 19.32
CA ASN A 14 0.27 1.17 19.14
C ASN A 14 0.75 1.09 17.67
N TYR A 15 -0.01 1.68 16.76
CA TYR A 15 0.36 1.78 15.34
C TYR A 15 0.27 3.20 14.80
N ILE A 16 0.82 3.41 13.61
CA ILE A 16 0.86 4.66 12.86
C ILE A 16 0.09 4.48 11.55
N PRO A 17 -1.05 5.15 11.35
CA PRO A 17 -1.75 5.11 10.08
C PRO A 17 -1.02 5.95 9.03
N VAL A 18 -0.80 5.37 7.86
CA VAL A 18 -0.29 6.05 6.67
C VAL A 18 -1.34 5.97 5.58
N PHE A 19 -1.73 7.11 5.03
CA PHE A 19 -2.77 7.16 4.00
C PHE A 19 -2.16 7.48 2.64
N LEU A 20 -2.35 6.59 1.67
CA LEU A 20 -2.03 6.82 0.27
C LEU A 20 -3.33 6.95 -0.52
N ASN A 21 -3.46 8.00 -1.31
CA ASN A 21 -4.59 8.16 -2.23
C ASN A 21 -4.10 7.93 -3.65
N PHE A 22 -4.63 6.92 -4.33
CA PHE A 22 -4.27 6.65 -5.71
C PHE A 22 -5.13 7.47 -6.68
N SER A 23 -4.54 7.78 -7.83
CA SER A 23 -5.21 8.41 -8.95
C SER A 23 -4.75 7.74 -10.24
N ALA A 24 -5.37 8.08 -11.36
CA ALA A 24 -4.96 7.58 -12.68
C ALA A 24 -3.50 7.91 -13.05
N GLN A 25 -2.87 8.89 -12.37
CA GLN A 25 -1.50 9.32 -12.62
C GLN A 25 -0.50 8.77 -11.59
N THR A 26 -0.95 8.07 -10.55
CA THR A 26 -0.03 7.46 -9.59
C THR A 26 0.77 6.35 -10.27
N ASN A 27 2.08 6.39 -10.13
CA ASN A 27 3.01 5.37 -10.66
C ASN A 27 3.78 4.67 -9.53
N SER A 28 4.52 3.62 -9.87
CA SER A 28 5.23 2.79 -8.90
C SER A 28 6.36 3.54 -8.20
N ASN A 29 7.06 4.45 -8.88
CA ASN A 29 8.11 5.27 -8.29
C ASN A 29 7.56 6.17 -7.17
N ARG A 30 6.49 6.92 -7.48
CA ARG A 30 5.82 7.77 -6.49
C ARG A 30 5.26 6.96 -5.32
N THR A 31 4.73 5.77 -5.60
CA THR A 31 4.24 4.86 -4.54
C THR A 31 5.37 4.43 -3.61
N GLN A 32 6.52 4.05 -4.17
CA GLN A 32 7.70 3.67 -3.41
C GLN A 32 8.21 4.84 -2.54
N GLU A 33 8.38 6.03 -3.12
CA GLU A 33 8.80 7.24 -2.40
C GLU A 33 7.87 7.55 -1.22
N MET A 34 6.55 7.49 -1.43
CA MET A 34 5.58 7.75 -0.37
C MET A 34 5.63 6.72 0.76
N ILE A 35 5.92 5.45 0.46
CA ILE A 35 6.06 4.40 1.49
C ILE A 35 7.37 4.57 2.25
N GLU A 36 8.48 4.72 1.54
CA GLU A 36 9.82 4.87 2.13
C GLU A 36 9.91 6.11 3.02
N ALA A 37 9.27 7.22 2.62
CA ALA A 37 9.21 8.45 3.42
C ALA A 37 8.50 8.30 4.77
N LYS A 38 7.80 7.18 5.00
CA LYS A 38 7.10 6.88 6.26
C LYS A 38 7.80 5.82 7.11
N LEU A 39 8.93 5.29 6.63
CA LEU A 39 9.69 4.26 7.30
C LEU A 39 11.02 4.80 7.82
N GLU A 40 11.51 4.19 8.89
CA GLU A 40 12.81 4.48 9.45
C GLU A 40 13.81 3.41 9.08
N LYS A 41 15.07 3.82 8.89
CA LYS A 41 16.19 2.90 8.75
C LYS A 41 16.45 2.18 10.07
N LYS A 42 16.30 0.86 10.08
CA LYS A 42 16.61 0.01 11.24
C LYS A 42 18.05 -0.49 11.22
N LYS A 43 18.50 -0.92 10.05
CA LYS A 43 19.89 -1.31 9.77
C LYS A 43 20.14 -1.26 8.27
N LYS A 44 21.36 -1.57 7.83
CA LYS A 44 21.68 -1.66 6.39
C LYS A 44 20.72 -2.65 5.70
N GLY A 45 20.03 -2.18 4.66
CA GLY A 45 19.06 -2.98 3.89
C GLY A 45 17.72 -3.26 4.58
N VAL A 46 17.41 -2.59 5.69
CA VAL A 46 16.14 -2.78 6.41
C VAL A 46 15.50 -1.44 6.77
N LEU A 47 14.27 -1.24 6.29
CA LEU A 47 13.38 -0.15 6.68
C LEU A 47 12.20 -0.72 7.49
N GLY A 48 11.65 0.05 8.41
CA GLY A 48 10.50 -0.39 9.18
C GLY A 48 9.81 0.73 9.95
N ALA A 49 8.69 0.42 10.58
CA ALA A 49 7.98 1.35 11.44
C ALA A 49 8.84 1.85 12.61
N PRO A 50 8.59 3.05 13.16
CA PRO A 50 9.24 3.56 14.36
C PRO A 50 9.31 2.57 15.52
N ALA A 51 10.29 2.73 16.40
CA ALA A 51 10.54 1.77 17.48
C ALA A 51 9.27 1.51 18.31
N ASN A 52 8.98 0.23 18.56
CA ASN A 52 7.79 -0.23 19.26
C ASN A 52 6.46 0.22 18.62
N LYS A 53 6.42 0.55 17.32
CA LYS A 53 5.19 0.86 16.59
C LYS A 53 5.05 -0.08 15.39
N ARG A 54 3.83 -0.18 14.86
CA ARG A 54 3.57 -0.78 13.55
C ARG A 54 3.00 0.28 12.62
N ILE A 55 3.15 0.14 11.31
CA ILE A 55 2.48 1.00 10.33
C ILE A 55 1.29 0.26 9.73
N VAL A 56 0.16 0.95 9.64
CA VAL A 56 -0.97 0.52 8.81
C VAL A 56 -0.98 1.42 7.58
N LEU A 57 -0.57 0.87 6.45
CA LEU A 57 -0.61 1.54 5.15
C LEU A 57 -2.01 1.37 4.57
N PHE A 58 -2.82 2.42 4.62
CA PHE A 58 -4.14 2.46 4.03
C PHE A 58 -4.09 3.09 2.63
N VAL A 59 -4.47 2.32 1.61
CA VAL A 59 -4.56 2.78 0.23
C VAL A 59 -6.02 3.03 -0.14
N ASP A 60 -6.35 4.31 -0.34
CA ASP A 60 -7.62 4.72 -0.91
C ASP A 60 -7.55 4.65 -2.44
N ASP A 61 -8.68 4.36 -3.07
CA ASP A 61 -8.79 4.27 -4.53
C ASP A 61 -7.80 3.27 -5.17
N LEU A 62 -7.63 2.09 -4.56
CA LEU A 62 -6.62 1.08 -4.97
C LEU A 62 -6.62 0.76 -6.48
N ASN A 63 -7.79 0.80 -7.12
CA ASN A 63 -8.00 0.45 -8.52
C ASN A 63 -8.10 1.64 -9.50
N MET A 64 -7.72 2.83 -9.05
CA MET A 64 -7.63 4.01 -9.90
C MET A 64 -6.38 4.12 -10.78
N PRO A 65 -5.18 3.56 -10.44
CA PRO A 65 -4.01 3.69 -11.29
C PRO A 65 -4.25 3.24 -12.72
N ARG A 66 -3.76 3.99 -13.70
CA ARG A 66 -3.90 3.62 -15.11
C ARG A 66 -3.11 2.33 -15.40
N MET A 67 -3.72 1.46 -16.21
CA MET A 67 -3.03 0.29 -16.76
C MET A 67 -1.95 0.71 -17.76
N ASP A 68 -0.84 -0.03 -17.78
CA ASP A 68 0.14 0.06 -18.86
C ASP A 68 -0.37 -0.61 -20.15
N THR A 69 0.46 -0.61 -21.19
CA THR A 69 0.16 -1.21 -22.49
C THR A 69 -0.22 -2.70 -22.40
N TYR A 70 0.17 -3.39 -21.33
CA TYR A 70 -0.07 -4.81 -21.11
C TYR A 70 -1.14 -5.10 -20.06
N GLY A 71 -1.90 -4.07 -19.63
CA GLY A 71 -2.98 -4.23 -18.65
C GLY A 71 -2.50 -4.32 -17.20
N SER A 72 -1.21 -4.14 -16.93
CA SER A 72 -0.67 -4.15 -15.56
C SER A 72 -0.80 -2.77 -14.91
N GLN A 73 -0.93 -2.73 -13.59
CA GLN A 73 -0.95 -1.49 -12.82
C GLN A 73 0.31 -1.44 -11.95
N PRO A 74 1.39 -0.79 -12.39
CA PRO A 74 2.67 -0.80 -11.66
C PRO A 74 2.59 -0.43 -10.17
N PRO A 75 1.75 0.53 -9.71
CA PRO A 75 1.59 0.81 -8.29
C PRO A 75 1.09 -0.39 -7.47
N ILE A 76 0.08 -1.12 -7.97
CA ILE A 76 -0.48 -2.25 -7.22
C ILE A 76 0.43 -3.48 -7.30
N GLU A 77 1.20 -3.64 -8.38
CA GLU A 77 2.21 -4.70 -8.48
C GLU A 77 3.37 -4.48 -7.50
N LEU A 78 3.76 -3.23 -7.25
CA LEU A 78 4.70 -2.91 -6.17
C LEU A 78 4.14 -3.29 -4.79
N LEU A 79 2.87 -2.95 -4.52
CA LEU A 79 2.21 -3.35 -3.27
C LEU A 79 2.15 -4.88 -3.14
N ARG A 80 1.83 -5.60 -4.22
CA ARG A 80 1.84 -7.06 -4.25
C ARG A 80 3.24 -7.62 -3.96
N GLN A 81 4.29 -7.06 -4.57
CA GLN A 81 5.67 -7.46 -4.29
C GLN A 81 6.01 -7.30 -2.80
N ILE A 82 5.58 -6.19 -2.19
CA ILE A 82 5.76 -5.97 -0.74
C ILE A 82 5.02 -7.02 0.08
N GLN A 83 3.79 -7.38 -0.29
CA GLN A 83 3.03 -8.43 0.41
C GLN A 83 3.64 -9.83 0.24
N ASP A 84 4.13 -10.16 -0.95
CA ASP A 84 4.71 -11.47 -1.25
C ASP A 84 6.07 -11.68 -0.58
N PHE A 85 6.91 -10.64 -0.57
CA PHE A 85 8.33 -10.78 -0.23
C PHE A 85 8.78 -9.93 0.96
N SER A 86 7.88 -9.13 1.56
CA SER A 86 8.19 -8.22 2.66
C SER A 86 9.35 -7.27 2.34
N GLY A 87 9.38 -6.75 1.11
CA GLY A 87 10.47 -5.90 0.65
C GLY A 87 10.28 -5.34 -0.76
N LEU A 88 11.24 -4.52 -1.16
CA LEU A 88 11.32 -3.92 -2.49
C LEU A 88 12.79 -3.71 -2.89
N TYR A 89 13.05 -3.32 -4.14
CA TYR A 89 14.41 -2.99 -4.58
C TYR A 89 14.69 -1.49 -4.49
N ASP A 90 15.86 -1.15 -3.97
CA ASP A 90 16.50 0.15 -4.21
C ASP A 90 16.72 0.30 -5.72
N ARG A 91 16.14 1.33 -6.34
CA ARG A 91 16.17 1.49 -7.80
C ARG A 91 17.51 2.00 -8.33
N ASP A 92 18.31 2.63 -7.48
CA ASP A 92 19.62 3.17 -7.85
C ASP A 92 20.72 2.11 -7.64
N LYS A 93 20.67 1.44 -6.49
CA LYS A 93 21.69 0.46 -6.09
C LYS A 93 21.36 -0.96 -6.52
N LEU A 94 20.12 -1.21 -6.95
CA LEU A 94 19.61 -2.53 -7.34
C LEU A 94 19.75 -3.57 -6.21
N THR A 95 19.69 -3.12 -4.96
CA THR A 95 19.78 -3.96 -3.77
C THR A 95 18.42 -4.15 -3.12
N TRP A 96 18.18 -5.34 -2.56
CA TRP A 96 16.95 -5.60 -1.80
C TRP A 96 16.90 -4.79 -0.51
N ILE A 97 15.74 -4.19 -0.24
CA ILE A 97 15.38 -3.53 1.01
C ILE A 97 14.25 -4.34 1.65
N GLN A 98 14.52 -4.90 2.82
CA GLN A 98 13.51 -5.55 3.64
C GLN A 98 12.64 -4.49 4.34
N LEU A 99 11.32 -4.61 4.24
CA LEU A 99 10.36 -3.81 4.98
C LEU A 99 9.86 -4.60 6.20
N ARG A 100 9.79 -3.96 7.36
CA ARG A 100 9.31 -4.58 8.61
C ARG A 100 8.23 -3.77 9.29
N ASP A 101 7.40 -4.46 10.06
CA ASP A 101 6.37 -3.88 10.94
C ASP A 101 5.35 -3.01 10.20
N MET A 102 4.98 -3.42 8.99
CA MET A 102 3.98 -2.74 8.15
C MET A 102 2.87 -3.72 7.75
N THR A 103 1.62 -3.25 7.78
CA THR A 103 0.44 -3.97 7.31
C THR A 103 -0.29 -3.14 6.26
N LEU A 104 -0.77 -3.77 5.20
CA LEU A 104 -1.51 -3.11 4.14
C LEU A 104 -3.01 -3.24 4.37
N SER A 105 -3.74 -2.16 4.16
CA SER A 105 -5.19 -2.09 4.10
C SER A 105 -5.59 -1.24 2.90
N ALA A 106 -6.74 -1.50 2.30
CA ALA A 106 -7.16 -0.79 1.10
C ALA A 106 -8.67 -0.66 0.99
N ALA A 107 -9.09 0.35 0.24
CA ALA A 107 -10.46 0.52 -0.22
C ALA A 107 -10.48 0.84 -1.72
N CYS A 108 -11.57 0.45 -2.39
CA CYS A 108 -11.80 0.75 -3.79
C CYS A 108 -13.29 0.76 -4.10
N GLY A 109 -13.69 1.54 -5.10
CA GLY A 109 -15.02 1.44 -5.68
C GLY A 109 -15.15 0.22 -6.60
N PRO A 110 -16.39 -0.23 -6.90
CA PRO A 110 -16.62 -1.28 -7.89
C PRO A 110 -16.02 -0.87 -9.26
N PRO A 111 -15.59 -1.85 -10.08
CA PRO A 111 -15.03 -1.58 -11.39
C PRO A 111 -16.06 -0.87 -12.30
N GLY A 112 -15.58 0.03 -13.15
CA GLY A 112 -16.40 0.91 -13.98
C GLY A 112 -16.20 2.40 -13.69
N GLY A 113 -16.67 3.28 -14.59
CA GLY A 113 -16.57 4.73 -14.40
C GLY A 113 -15.13 5.26 -14.22
N GLY A 114 -14.14 4.63 -14.86
CA GLY A 114 -12.72 4.96 -14.72
C GLY A 114 -11.94 4.13 -13.68
N ARG A 115 -12.62 3.24 -12.95
CA ARG A 115 -12.01 2.28 -12.01
C ARG A 115 -11.72 0.95 -12.69
N ASN A 116 -10.49 0.47 -12.55
CA ASN A 116 -10.05 -0.77 -13.17
C ASN A 116 -10.44 -2.01 -12.33
N PRO A 117 -10.54 -3.20 -12.93
CA PRO A 117 -10.60 -4.43 -12.16
C PRO A 117 -9.26 -4.64 -11.40
N ILE A 118 -9.33 -5.13 -10.17
CA ILE A 118 -8.14 -5.53 -9.40
C ILE A 118 -7.78 -6.96 -9.81
N THR A 119 -6.49 -7.24 -9.96
CA THR A 119 -6.03 -8.57 -10.34
C THR A 119 -6.29 -9.59 -9.20
N PRO A 120 -6.66 -10.84 -9.53
CA PRO A 120 -6.80 -11.90 -8.52
C PRO A 120 -5.52 -12.12 -7.70
N ARG A 121 -4.35 -11.89 -8.31
CA ARG A 121 -3.04 -11.97 -7.66
C ARG A 121 -2.89 -10.96 -6.53
N MET A 122 -3.49 -9.78 -6.63
CA MET A 122 -3.51 -8.81 -5.55
C MET A 122 -4.58 -9.16 -4.51
N LEU A 123 -5.80 -9.49 -4.97
CA LEU A 123 -6.93 -9.80 -4.09
C LEU A 123 -6.68 -11.01 -3.17
N ARG A 124 -5.85 -11.98 -3.56
CA ARG A 124 -5.52 -13.15 -2.71
C ARG A 124 -4.92 -12.77 -1.35
N HIS A 125 -4.35 -11.57 -1.20
CA HIS A 125 -3.77 -11.08 0.05
C HIS A 125 -4.79 -10.39 0.96
N PHE A 126 -6.05 -10.26 0.54
CA PHE A 126 -7.08 -9.52 1.26
C PHE A 126 -8.27 -10.41 1.61
N ALA A 127 -8.84 -10.17 2.79
CA ALA A 127 -10.25 -10.45 3.02
C ALA A 127 -11.06 -9.28 2.43
N VAL A 128 -11.94 -9.57 1.48
CA VAL A 128 -12.72 -8.57 0.75
C VAL A 128 -14.13 -8.48 1.33
N PHE A 129 -14.57 -7.26 1.64
CA PHE A 129 -15.93 -6.97 2.11
C PHE A 129 -16.60 -5.97 1.17
N ALA A 130 -17.87 -6.22 0.85
CA ALA A 130 -18.70 -5.27 0.10
C ALA A 130 -19.49 -4.40 1.08
N ILE A 131 -19.47 -3.08 0.86
CA ILE A 131 -20.22 -2.11 1.66
C ILE A 131 -21.36 -1.59 0.77
N PRO A 132 -22.61 -2.04 0.96
CA PRO A 132 -23.75 -1.54 0.21
C PRO A 132 -24.07 -0.08 0.61
N ALA A 133 -24.93 0.56 -0.18
CA ALA A 133 -25.51 1.85 0.21
C ALA A 133 -26.23 1.72 1.57
N PRO A 134 -26.15 2.73 2.44
CA PRO A 134 -26.79 2.74 3.75
C PRO A 134 -28.32 2.70 3.67
#